data_AF-A0A7R9W3K9-F1
#
_entry.id   AF-A0A7R9W3K9-F1
#
_cell.length_a   1.000
_cell.length_b   1.000
_cell.length_c   1.000
_cell.angle_alpha   90.00
_cell.angle_beta   90.00
_cell.angle_gamma   90.00
#
_symmetry.space_group_name_H-M   'P 1'
#
loop_
_entity.id
_entity.type
_entity.pdbx_description
1 polymer ?
#
loop_
_entity_poly.entity_id
_entity_poly.type
_entity_poly.pdbx_seq_one_letter_code
_entity_poly.pdbx_strand_id
1 'polypeptide(L)'
;ADSKNAEGTGAGDAVALEAINTGWSEFCLLTKRHLLCQWRNPSYSFMRMCVSVGASFILGVLFFQIPQTVNGAVFSIAAIFFLAFVLVIPMQAAVIPLIEDRAVLYREAVSGTYSRFSYGLGQLTADIPFHVINTILMFVSIYYMAGLRQGAEYVGYFIFMLFLANWVVMSM
;
A
#
# COMPACT_ATOMS: atom_id res chain seq x y z
N ALA A 1 -10.66 34.28 -39.09
CA ALA A 1 -10.43 32.90 -39.57
C ALA A 1 -10.01 31.94 -38.45
N ASP A 2 -9.84 32.40 -37.21
CA ASP A 2 -9.27 31.61 -36.10
C ASP A 2 -10.31 30.89 -35.21
N SER A 3 -11.60 31.23 -35.35
CA SER A 3 -12.67 30.65 -34.51
C SER A 3 -13.10 29.24 -34.91
N LYS A 4 -12.73 28.74 -36.11
CA LYS A 4 -13.07 27.38 -36.57
C LYS A 4 -12.10 26.30 -36.09
N ASN A 5 -10.89 26.66 -35.64
CA ASN A 5 -9.90 25.69 -35.13
C ASN A 5 -10.07 25.37 -33.63
N ALA A 6 -10.77 26.20 -32.86
CA ALA A 6 -11.04 25.94 -31.44
C ALA A 6 -12.16 24.90 -31.23
N GLU A 7 -13.15 24.84 -32.13
CA GLU A 7 -14.26 23.86 -32.05
C GLU A 7 -13.82 22.44 -32.44
N GLY A 8 -12.81 22.30 -33.32
CA GLY A 8 -12.28 21.00 -33.73
C GLY A 8 -11.49 20.27 -32.63
N THR A 9 -10.78 21.01 -31.77
CA THR A 9 -10.01 20.46 -30.65
C THR A 9 -10.93 20.02 -29.51
N GLY A 10 -11.98 20.78 -29.21
CA GLY A 10 -12.95 20.45 -28.17
C GLY A 10 -13.83 19.22 -28.49
N ALA A 11 -14.13 18.98 -29.76
CA ALA A 11 -14.84 17.77 -30.20
C ALA A 11 -13.94 16.52 -30.12
N GLY A 12 -12.63 16.67 -30.39
CA GLY A 12 -11.65 15.59 -30.22
C GLY A 12 -11.45 15.19 -28.77
N ASP A 13 -11.39 16.17 -27.87
CA ASP A 13 -11.33 15.93 -26.42
C ASP A 13 -12.65 15.35 -25.89
N ALA A 14 -13.81 15.79 -26.37
CA ALA A 14 -15.10 15.22 -25.99
C ALA A 14 -15.26 13.76 -26.43
N VAL A 15 -14.82 13.41 -27.64
CA VAL A 15 -14.80 12.01 -28.13
C VAL A 15 -13.75 11.18 -27.40
N ALA A 16 -12.61 11.76 -27.00
CA ALA A 16 -11.63 11.08 -26.15
C ALA A 16 -12.17 10.85 -24.73
N LEU A 17 -12.90 11.81 -24.16
CA LEU A 17 -13.57 11.68 -22.86
C LEU A 17 -14.69 10.63 -22.92
N GLU A 18 -15.42 10.52 -24.03
CA GLU A 18 -16.45 9.50 -24.23
C GLU A 18 -15.84 8.10 -24.44
N ALA A 19 -14.67 7.98 -25.09
CA ALA A 19 -13.91 6.73 -25.20
C ALA A 19 -13.28 6.29 -23.84
N ILE A 20 -12.93 7.25 -22.98
CA ILE A 20 -12.47 7.02 -21.60
C ILE A 20 -13.61 6.52 -20.69
N ASN A 21 -14.88 6.76 -21.06
CA ASN A 21 -16.07 6.39 -20.28
C ASN A 21 -16.34 4.86 -20.21
N THR A 22 -15.44 4.05 -20.77
CA THR A 22 -15.39 2.62 -20.43
C THR A 22 -14.81 2.49 -19.02
N GLY A 23 -15.53 1.91 -18.07
CA GLY A 23 -15.08 1.86 -16.65
C GLY A 23 -13.68 1.26 -16.43
N TRP A 24 -13.18 0.46 -17.37
CA TRP A 24 -11.81 -0.04 -17.38
C TRP A 24 -10.75 1.01 -17.73
N SER A 25 -11.00 1.86 -18.73
CA SER A 25 -10.08 2.95 -19.10
C SER A 25 -10.02 4.03 -18.03
N GLU A 26 -11.17 4.34 -17.40
CA GLU A 26 -11.26 5.20 -16.22
C GLU A 26 -10.38 4.67 -15.08
N PHE A 27 -10.55 3.40 -14.73
CA PHE A 27 -9.76 2.74 -13.68
C PHE A 27 -8.25 2.78 -13.96
N CYS A 28 -7.81 2.43 -15.17
CA CYS A 28 -6.40 2.46 -15.53
C CYS A 28 -5.81 3.87 -15.47
N LEU A 29 -6.55 4.89 -15.91
CA LEU A 29 -6.13 6.29 -15.84
C LEU A 29 -5.96 6.76 -14.39
N LEU A 30 -6.93 6.45 -13.53
CA LEU A 30 -6.91 6.80 -12.11
C LEU A 30 -5.76 6.10 -11.37
N THR A 31 -5.52 4.81 -11.67
CA THR A 31 -4.40 4.05 -11.12
C THR A 31 -3.07 4.67 -11.51
N LYS A 32 -2.89 5.01 -12.80
CA LYS A 32 -1.67 5.65 -13.29
C LYS A 32 -1.47 7.02 -12.64
N ARG A 33 -2.54 7.81 -12.46
CA ARG A 33 -2.48 9.10 -11.78
C ARG A 33 -2.04 8.94 -10.33
N HIS A 34 -2.63 7.99 -9.61
CA HIS A 34 -2.29 7.73 -8.21
C HIS A 34 -0.84 7.26 -8.07
N LEU A 35 -0.40 6.32 -8.91
CA LEU A 35 0.98 5.85 -8.92
C LEU A 35 1.98 6.97 -9.23
N LEU A 36 1.66 7.86 -10.19
CA LEU A 36 2.51 9.02 -10.50
C LEU A 36 2.57 10.02 -9.35
N CYS A 37 1.45 10.24 -8.64
CA CYS A 37 1.43 11.12 -7.47
C CYS A 37 2.32 10.55 -6.35
N GLN A 38 2.16 9.26 -6.08
CA GLN A 38 2.95 8.52 -5.10
C GLN A 38 4.44 8.51 -5.46
N TRP A 39 4.75 8.33 -6.74
CA TRP A 39 6.12 8.36 -7.24
C TRP A 39 6.76 9.74 -7.18
N ARG A 40 5.99 10.80 -7.42
CA ARG A 40 6.49 12.19 -7.40
C ARG A 40 6.71 12.71 -5.97
N ASN A 41 5.93 12.21 -5.01
CA ASN A 41 6.10 12.49 -3.58
C ASN A 41 6.45 11.22 -2.80
N PRO A 42 7.60 10.58 -3.08
CA PRO A 42 7.94 9.29 -2.48
C PRO A 42 8.28 9.44 -0.99
N SER A 43 8.55 10.66 -0.52
CA SER A 43 9.02 10.93 0.85
C SER A 43 8.09 10.36 1.92
N TYR A 44 6.78 10.42 1.70
CA TYR A 44 5.80 9.96 2.68
C TYR A 44 5.78 8.43 2.78
N SER A 45 5.63 7.75 1.65
CA SER A 45 5.57 6.28 1.59
C SER A 45 6.92 5.64 1.94
N PHE A 46 8.02 6.26 1.52
CA PHE A 46 9.37 5.82 1.87
C PHE A 46 9.65 5.95 3.37
N MET A 47 9.25 7.05 4.01
CA MET A 47 9.44 7.23 5.45
C MET A 47 8.67 6.18 6.26
N ARG A 48 7.42 5.89 5.86
CA ARG A 48 6.63 4.82 6.48
C ARG A 48 7.32 3.46 6.36
N MET A 49 7.80 3.12 5.17
CA MET A 49 8.56 1.88 4.96
C MET A 49 9.82 1.83 5.83
N CYS A 50 10.59 2.92 5.92
CA CYS A 50 11.80 2.97 6.73
C CYS A 50 11.52 2.73 8.22
N VAL A 51 10.45 3.33 8.75
CA VAL A 51 10.04 3.13 10.16
C VAL A 51 9.59 1.70 10.40
N SER A 52 8.75 1.13 9.52
CA SER A 52 8.29 -0.26 9.66
C SER A 52 9.43 -1.27 9.54
N VAL A 53 10.31 -1.10 8.55
CA VAL A 53 11.47 -1.98 8.36
C VAL A 53 12.45 -1.82 9.54
N GLY A 54 12.75 -0.60 9.97
CA GLY A 54 13.62 -0.36 11.11
C GLY A 54 13.08 -0.95 12.41
N ALA A 55 11.79 -0.79 12.69
CA ALA A 55 11.13 -1.39 13.84
C ALA A 55 11.14 -2.93 13.78
N SER A 56 10.90 -3.51 12.60
CA SER A 56 10.97 -4.96 12.40
C SER A 56 12.37 -5.52 12.55
N PHE A 57 13.39 -4.75 12.15
CA PHE A 57 14.79 -5.13 12.31
C PHE A 57 15.19 -5.14 13.78
N ILE A 58 14.82 -4.10 14.54
CA ILE A 58 15.04 -4.05 16.00
C ILE A 58 14.34 -5.23 16.67
N LEU A 59 13.12 -5.55 16.24
CA LEU A 59 12.38 -6.70 16.77
C LEU A 59 13.06 -8.03 16.43
N GLY A 60 13.61 -8.17 15.22
CA GLY A 60 14.41 -9.33 14.81
C GLY A 60 15.65 -9.52 15.68
N VAL A 61 16.37 -8.44 16.00
CA VAL A 61 17.52 -8.48 16.93
C VAL A 61 17.07 -8.89 18.33
N LEU A 62 15.94 -8.37 18.81
CA LEU A 62 15.45 -8.64 20.16
C LEU A 62 15.11 -10.12 20.38
N PHE A 63 14.56 -10.78 19.37
CA PHE A 63 14.15 -12.20 19.41
C PHE A 63 15.15 -13.12 18.71
N PHE A 64 16.44 -12.81 18.78
CA PHE A 64 17.49 -13.56 18.09
C PHE A 64 17.54 -15.04 18.53
N GLN A 65 17.41 -15.95 17.56
CA GLN A 65 17.50 -17.42 17.72
C GLN A 65 16.74 -18.01 18.93
N ILE A 66 15.45 -18.24 18.75
CA ILE A 66 14.60 -18.79 19.81
C ILE A 66 14.87 -20.30 20.00
N PRO A 67 15.27 -20.76 21.21
CA PRO A 67 15.53 -22.18 21.46
C PRO A 67 14.25 -23.02 21.45
N GLN A 68 14.31 -24.26 20.98
CA GLN A 68 13.16 -25.19 20.91
C GLN A 68 12.82 -25.79 22.30
N THR A 69 12.49 -24.93 23.25
CA THR A 69 12.07 -25.29 24.62
C THR A 69 10.65 -24.78 24.88
N VAL A 70 10.00 -25.23 25.95
CA VAL A 70 8.67 -24.72 26.36
C VAL A 70 8.70 -23.20 26.56
N ASN A 71 9.79 -22.67 27.12
CA ASN A 71 10.01 -21.23 27.26
C ASN A 71 10.17 -20.55 25.89
N GLY A 72 10.84 -21.18 24.94
CA GLY A 72 10.97 -20.69 23.57
C GLY A 72 9.65 -20.61 22.80
N ALA A 73 8.68 -21.48 23.09
CA ALA A 73 7.34 -21.37 22.51
C ALA A 73 6.66 -20.06 22.95
N VAL A 74 6.80 -19.66 24.23
CA VAL A 74 6.28 -18.38 24.74
C VAL A 74 6.96 -17.19 24.06
N PHE A 75 8.29 -17.24 23.88
CA PHE A 75 9.02 -16.20 23.15
C PHE A 75 8.61 -16.11 21.68
N SER A 76 8.29 -17.23 21.03
CA SER A 76 7.81 -17.24 19.65
C SER A 76 6.44 -16.57 19.50
N ILE A 77 5.53 -16.84 20.43
CA ILE A 77 4.21 -16.19 20.49
C ILE A 77 4.38 -14.69 20.75
N ALA A 78 5.26 -14.32 21.69
CA ALA A 78 5.55 -12.92 21.98
C ALA A 78 6.14 -12.20 20.75
N ALA A 79 7.06 -12.82 20.01
CA ALA A 79 7.63 -12.26 18.79
C ALA A 79 6.55 -11.95 17.73
N ILE A 80 5.61 -12.87 17.50
CA ILE A 80 4.49 -12.67 16.57
C ILE A 80 3.55 -11.55 17.07
N PHE A 81 3.31 -11.49 18.38
CA PHE A 81 2.48 -10.44 18.99
C PHE A 81 3.10 -9.05 18.81
N PHE A 82 4.40 -8.90 19.11
CA PHE A 82 5.10 -7.62 18.89
C PHE A 82 5.21 -7.27 17.40
N LEU A 83 5.31 -8.25 16.52
CA LEU A 83 5.26 -8.03 15.07
C LEU A 83 3.91 -7.44 14.64
N ALA A 84 2.80 -7.93 15.22
CA ALA A 84 1.49 -7.35 14.98
C ALA A 84 1.41 -5.88 15.43
N PHE A 85 2.07 -5.50 16.53
CA PHE A 85 2.18 -4.09 16.94
C PHE A 85 2.96 -3.24 15.94
N VAL A 86 4.09 -3.74 15.42
CA VAL A 86 4.89 -3.04 14.42
C VAL A 86 4.09 -2.75 13.15
N LEU A 87 3.18 -3.66 12.77
CA LEU A 87 2.27 -3.46 11.63
C LEU A 87 1.27 -2.32 11.82
N VAL A 88 0.91 -1.97 13.06
CA VAL A 88 -0.07 -0.89 13.36
C VAL A 88 0.58 0.50 13.34
N ILE A 89 1.87 0.62 13.65
CA ILE A 89 2.62 1.90 13.65
C ILE A 89 2.40 2.74 12.38
N PRO A 90 2.54 2.21 11.15
CA PRO A 90 2.38 2.99 9.93
C PRO A 90 0.95 3.46 9.66
N MET A 91 -0.06 3.01 10.42
CA MET A 91 -1.44 3.50 10.30
C MET A 91 -1.62 4.92 10.79
N GLN A 92 -0.91 5.29 11.86
CA GLN A 92 -1.01 6.62 12.43
C GLN A 92 -0.57 7.70 11.44
N ALA A 93 0.37 7.36 10.55
CA ALA A 93 0.84 8.26 9.51
C ALA A 93 -0.21 8.46 8.39
N ALA A 94 -1.16 7.54 8.20
CA ALA A 94 -2.15 7.54 7.10
C ALA A 94 -3.13 8.72 7.15
N VAL A 95 -3.27 9.39 8.29
CA VAL A 95 -4.24 10.48 8.49
C VAL A 95 -3.98 11.68 7.58
N ILE A 96 -2.71 12.03 7.35
CA ILE A 96 -2.34 13.22 6.54
C ILE A 96 -2.78 13.09 5.08
N PRO A 97 -2.38 12.05 4.31
CA PRO A 97 -2.81 11.92 2.91
C PRO A 97 -4.33 11.73 2.77
N LEU A 98 -4.99 11.13 3.77
CA LEU A 98 -6.45 10.98 3.77
C LEU A 98 -7.18 12.33 3.77
N ILE A 99 -6.62 13.37 4.38
CA ILE A 99 -7.22 14.71 4.38
C ILE A 99 -7.07 15.35 2.99
N GLU A 100 -5.90 15.19 2.37
CA GLU A 100 -5.61 15.71 1.03
C GLU A 100 -6.49 15.04 -0.04
N ASP A 101 -6.59 13.70 0.01
CA ASP A 101 -7.42 12.91 -0.90
C ASP A 101 -8.91 13.25 -0.75
N ARG A 102 -9.39 13.51 0.48
CA ARG A 102 -10.78 13.92 0.71
C ARG A 102 -11.10 15.25 0.04
N ALA A 103 -10.19 16.24 0.10
CA ALA A 103 -10.41 17.53 -0.53
C ALA A 103 -10.56 17.40 -2.06
N VAL A 104 -9.76 16.52 -2.68
CA VAL A 104 -9.86 16.18 -4.10
C VAL A 104 -11.18 15.47 -4.39
N LEU A 105 -11.54 14.46 -3.59
CA LEU A 105 -12.77 13.68 -3.75
C LEU A 105 -14.02 14.55 -3.65
N TYR A 106 -14.08 15.52 -2.72
CA TYR A 106 -15.22 16.43 -2.64
C TYR A 106 -15.37 17.28 -3.91
N ARG A 107 -14.27 17.74 -4.50
CA ARG A 107 -14.31 18.52 -5.74
C ARG A 107 -14.72 17.67 -6.95
N GLU A 108 -14.20 16.45 -7.03
CA GLU A 108 -14.52 15.48 -8.11
C GLU A 108 -15.95 14.93 -7.97
N ALA A 109 -16.47 14.83 -6.74
CA ALA A 109 -17.84 14.37 -6.47
C ALA A 109 -18.91 15.38 -6.90
N VAL A 110 -18.63 16.69 -6.79
CA VAL A 110 -19.56 17.75 -7.23
C VAL A 110 -19.60 17.87 -8.75
N SER A 111 -18.50 17.54 -9.43
CA SER A 111 -18.40 17.58 -10.90
C SER A 111 -18.93 16.32 -11.58
N GLY A 112 -19.18 15.23 -10.83
CA GLY A 112 -19.74 13.99 -11.37
C GLY A 112 -18.85 13.28 -12.39
N THR A 113 -17.57 13.63 -12.46
CA THR A 113 -16.64 13.19 -13.51
C THR A 113 -16.28 11.70 -13.46
N TYR A 114 -16.34 11.05 -12.28
CA TYR A 114 -15.88 9.67 -12.08
C TYR A 114 -16.70 8.93 -11.02
N SER A 115 -16.76 7.60 -11.12
CA SER A 115 -17.39 6.75 -10.10
C SER A 115 -16.48 6.66 -8.87
N ARG A 116 -17.04 6.90 -7.68
CA ARG A 116 -16.32 6.77 -6.39
C ARG A 116 -15.71 5.39 -6.20
N PHE A 117 -16.32 4.36 -6.80
CA PHE A 117 -15.84 2.99 -6.75
C PHE A 117 -14.56 2.79 -7.57
N SER A 118 -14.52 3.33 -8.80
CA SER A 118 -13.34 3.29 -9.67
C SER A 118 -12.16 4.03 -9.06
N TYR A 119 -12.42 5.14 -8.37
CA TYR A 119 -11.41 5.90 -7.62
C TYR A 119 -10.78 5.06 -6.50
N GLY A 120 -11.60 4.45 -5.63
CA GLY A 120 -11.11 3.63 -4.53
C GLY A 120 -10.30 2.42 -5.00
N LEU A 121 -10.77 1.73 -6.04
CA LEU A 121 -10.04 0.60 -6.62
C LEU A 121 -8.70 1.04 -7.23
N GLY A 122 -8.66 2.18 -7.91
CA GLY A 122 -7.43 2.68 -8.54
C GLY A 122 -6.36 3.04 -7.50
N GLN A 123 -6.78 3.63 -6.39
CA GLN A 123 -5.91 3.92 -5.24
C GLN A 123 -5.37 2.63 -4.61
N LEU A 124 -6.24 1.67 -4.29
CA LEU A 124 -5.83 0.37 -3.73
C LEU A 124 -4.78 -0.32 -4.61
N THR A 125 -5.01 -0.35 -5.93
CA THR A 125 -4.12 -1.03 -6.87
C THR A 125 -2.74 -0.39 -6.96
N ALA A 126 -2.68 0.94 -6.90
CA ALA A 126 -1.42 1.69 -6.96
C ALA A 126 -0.55 1.52 -5.70
N ASP A 127 -1.14 1.17 -4.55
CA ASP A 127 -0.41 0.94 -3.29
C ASP A 127 0.17 -0.47 -3.15
N ILE A 128 -0.38 -1.47 -3.86
CA ILE A 128 0.11 -2.88 -3.86
C ILE A 128 1.65 -3.00 -3.97
N PRO A 129 2.34 -2.40 -4.97
CA PRO A 129 3.78 -2.61 -5.15
C PRO A 129 4.61 -2.16 -3.95
N PHE A 130 4.25 -1.05 -3.31
CA PHE A 130 4.95 -0.54 -2.13
C PHE A 130 4.75 -1.47 -0.92
N HIS A 131 3.54 -2.01 -0.75
CA HIS A 131 3.26 -2.98 0.31
C HIS A 131 4.01 -4.30 0.12
N VAL A 132 4.10 -4.81 -1.11
CA VAL A 132 4.86 -6.03 -1.41
C VAL A 132 6.34 -5.86 -1.02
N ILE A 133 6.95 -4.74 -1.40
CA ILE A 133 8.36 -4.45 -1.06
C ILE A 133 8.53 -4.36 0.46
N ASN A 134 7.63 -3.64 1.15
CA ASN A 134 7.69 -3.51 2.61
C ASN A 134 7.57 -4.87 3.31
N THR A 135 6.61 -5.70 2.88
CA THR A 135 6.39 -7.03 3.44
C THR A 135 7.62 -7.93 3.24
N ILE A 136 8.26 -7.90 2.06
CA ILE A 136 9.46 -8.70 1.81
C ILE A 136 10.61 -8.27 2.73
N LEU A 137 10.84 -6.95 2.90
CA LEU A 137 11.89 -6.44 3.77
C LEU A 137 11.66 -6.81 5.24
N MET A 138 10.40 -6.70 5.69
CA MET A 138 10.00 -7.08 7.04
C MET A 138 10.13 -8.59 7.28
N PHE A 139 9.74 -9.39 6.28
CA PHE A 139 9.87 -10.84 6.28
C PHE A 139 11.34 -11.25 6.41
N VAL A 140 12.23 -10.72 5.57
CA VAL A 140 13.66 -11.05 5.60
C VAL A 140 14.27 -10.68 6.96
N SER A 141 13.92 -9.51 7.51
CA SER A 141 14.45 -9.07 8.80
C SER A 141 14.05 -10.00 9.94
N ILE A 142 12.77 -10.37 10.05
CA ILE A 142 12.31 -11.16 11.20
C ILE A 142 12.56 -12.66 11.01
N TYR A 143 12.30 -13.20 9.82
CA TYR A 143 12.35 -14.65 9.60
C TYR A 143 13.76 -15.20 9.78
N TYR A 144 14.78 -14.52 9.24
CA TYR A 144 16.18 -14.94 9.40
C TYR A 144 16.70 -14.71 10.83
N MET A 145 16.30 -13.63 11.51
CA MET A 145 16.82 -13.29 12.83
C MET A 145 16.18 -14.11 13.96
N ALA A 146 14.87 -14.35 13.87
CA ALA A 146 14.16 -15.15 14.87
C ALA A 146 14.47 -16.65 14.77
N GLY A 147 15.07 -17.11 13.67
CA GLY A 147 15.44 -18.51 13.48
C GLY A 147 14.23 -19.45 13.45
N LEU A 148 13.13 -18.99 12.84
CA LEU A 148 11.92 -19.80 12.71
C LEU A 148 12.18 -21.07 11.87
N ARG A 149 11.31 -22.06 12.06
CA ARG A 149 11.41 -23.38 11.43
C ARG A 149 11.62 -23.26 9.92
N GLN A 150 12.76 -23.75 9.45
CA GLN A 150 13.16 -23.74 8.04
C GLN A 150 12.38 -24.81 7.28
N GLY A 151 11.33 -24.39 6.56
CA GLY A 151 10.61 -25.22 5.60
C GLY A 151 9.89 -24.32 4.61
N ALA A 152 9.97 -24.66 3.32
CA ALA A 152 9.46 -23.81 2.23
C ALA A 152 7.95 -23.54 2.37
N GLU A 153 7.19 -24.52 2.87
CA GLU A 153 5.78 -24.37 3.22
C GLU A 153 5.54 -23.30 4.30
N TYR A 154 6.27 -23.36 5.41
CA TYR A 154 6.13 -22.42 6.54
C TYR A 154 6.55 -20.99 6.16
N VAL A 155 7.57 -20.86 5.32
CA VAL A 155 7.99 -19.57 4.74
C VAL A 155 6.87 -18.96 3.91
N GLY A 156 6.28 -19.75 3.00
CA GLY A 156 5.21 -19.32 2.12
C GLY A 156 3.96 -18.88 2.89
N TYR A 157 3.56 -19.66 3.90
CA TYR A 157 2.43 -19.27 4.76
C TYR A 157 2.71 -17.99 5.56
N PHE A 158 3.92 -17.82 6.09
CA PHE A 158 4.27 -16.66 6.90
C PHE A 158 4.34 -15.38 6.06
N ILE A 159 4.97 -15.41 4.89
CA ILE A 159 5.04 -14.23 4.00
C ILE A 159 3.64 -13.85 3.48
N PHE A 160 2.81 -14.83 3.16
CA PHE A 160 1.42 -14.59 2.73
C PHE A 160 0.58 -13.97 3.84
N MET A 161 0.68 -14.49 5.08
CA MET A 161 -0.02 -13.92 6.23
C MET A 161 0.46 -12.50 6.55
N LEU A 162 1.77 -12.24 6.47
CA LEU A 162 2.30 -10.88 6.66
C LEU A 162 1.85 -9.91 5.58
N PHE A 163 1.74 -10.36 4.33
CA PHE A 163 1.21 -9.56 3.23
C PHE A 163 -0.26 -9.20 3.49
N LEU A 164 -1.10 -10.19 3.82
CA LEU A 164 -2.51 -9.98 4.14
C LEU A 164 -2.68 -9.06 5.34
N ALA A 165 -1.90 -9.24 6.41
CA ALA A 165 -1.98 -8.39 7.58
C ALA A 165 -1.62 -6.93 7.25
N ASN A 166 -0.50 -6.70 6.55
CA ASN A 166 -0.10 -5.35 6.11
C ASN A 166 -1.17 -4.69 5.22
N TRP A 167 -1.77 -5.48 4.31
CA TRP A 167 -2.85 -5.03 3.44
C TRP A 167 -4.13 -4.65 4.19
N VAL A 168 -4.59 -5.53 5.09
CA VAL A 168 -5.79 -5.29 5.92
C VAL A 168 -5.60 -4.04 6.76
N VAL A 169 -4.43 -3.90 7.38
CA VAL A 169 -4.16 -2.76 8.25
C VAL A 169 -4.27 -1.47 7.43
N MET A 170 -3.73 -1.39 6.21
CA MET A 170 -3.86 -0.21 5.33
C MET A 170 -5.30 0.08 4.88
N SER A 171 -6.14 -0.95 4.79
CA SER A 171 -7.55 -0.78 4.40
C SER A 171 -8.44 -0.19 5.50
N MET A 172 -7.95 -0.13 6.75
CA MET A 172 -8.66 0.43 7.91
C MET A 172 -8.35 1.91 8.11
#